data_AF-A0A6L6DWT6-F1
#
_entry.id   AF-A0A6L6DWT6-F1
#
_cell.length_a   1.000
_cell.length_b   1.000
_cell.length_c   1.000
_cell.angle_alpha   90.00
_cell.angle_beta   90.00
_cell.angle_gamma   90.00
#
_symmetry.space_group_name_H-M   'P 1'
#
loop_
_entity.id
_entity.type
_entity.pdbx_description
1 polymer ?
#
loop_
_entity_poly.entity_id
_entity_poly.type
_entity_poly.pdbx_seq_one_letter_code
_entity_poly.pdbx_strand_id
1 'polypeptide(L)'
;MPHRSESPETGLDHVVVVGGTPHDWLKMSGREWRQRLESVAVGAAAGGARWVSVLPHHGENFSSEDEDVFRTALLETTGVLSVESSSRRFMWKRDDRLTVIVDCNADGRMRFAHTIENLRKAGVDASSLTEESISEAVLAPATAEADLVVVIGPPDRIPKSLIWELAYSELVFLDIHWEDMISSHIELAIDDFNRRHRRFGGLDS
;
A
#
# COMPACT_ATOMS: atom_id res chain seq x y z
N MET A 1 22.73 -5.29 -6.10
CA MET A 1 21.80 -4.69 -7.07
C MET A 1 20.78 -5.76 -7.41
N PRO A 2 19.56 -5.72 -6.88
CA PRO A 2 18.51 -6.59 -7.39
C PRO A 2 18.35 -6.26 -8.87
N HIS A 3 18.27 -7.30 -9.68
CA HIS A 3 18.04 -7.18 -11.10
C HIS A 3 16.66 -6.53 -11.28
N ARG A 4 16.60 -5.24 -11.67
CA ARG A 4 15.45 -4.77 -12.46
C ARG A 4 15.44 -5.65 -13.71
N SER A 5 14.65 -6.73 -13.70
CA SER A 5 14.17 -7.27 -14.96
C SER A 5 13.50 -6.11 -15.70
N GLU A 6 13.77 -6.05 -17.00
CA GLU A 6 13.35 -5.07 -17.98
C GLU A 6 12.29 -4.06 -17.51
N SER A 7 12.62 -2.77 -17.64
CA SER A 7 11.72 -1.64 -17.39
C SER A 7 10.30 -2.00 -17.85
N PRO A 8 9.28 -2.01 -16.97
CA PRO A 8 7.94 -2.33 -17.42
C PRO A 8 7.57 -1.32 -18.49
N GLU A 9 6.93 -1.81 -19.55
CA GLU A 9 6.36 -0.99 -20.62
C GLU A 9 5.45 0.09 -20.01
N THR A 10 6.03 1.25 -19.69
CA THR A 10 5.36 2.52 -19.38
C THR A 10 4.20 2.47 -18.36
N GLY A 11 4.38 1.81 -17.20
CA GLY A 11 3.38 1.83 -16.11
C GLY A 11 3.98 1.63 -14.73
N LEU A 12 3.30 2.15 -13.71
CA LEU A 12 3.54 1.81 -12.29
C LEU A 12 3.17 0.34 -12.07
N ASP A 13 3.93 -0.41 -11.27
CA ASP A 13 3.59 -1.77 -10.87
C ASP A 13 2.87 -1.80 -9.52
N HIS A 14 3.37 -1.04 -8.55
CA HIS A 14 2.80 -0.98 -7.21
C HIS A 14 2.71 0.45 -6.68
N VAL A 15 1.48 0.88 -6.37
CA VAL A 15 1.21 2.15 -5.71
C VAL A 15 0.87 1.90 -4.25
N VAL A 16 1.48 2.65 -3.35
CA VAL A 16 1.14 2.64 -1.93
C VAL A 16 0.39 3.92 -1.60
N VAL A 17 -0.82 3.82 -1.06
CA VAL A 17 -1.60 4.97 -0.59
C VAL A 17 -1.66 4.94 0.93
N VAL A 18 -1.23 6.02 1.57
CA VAL A 18 -1.21 6.13 3.02
C VAL A 18 -2.14 7.23 3.47
N GLY A 19 -3.04 6.96 4.41
CA GLY A 19 -3.96 7.98 4.91
C GLY A 19 -4.90 7.52 6.03
N GLY A 20 -5.41 8.49 6.78
CA GLY A 20 -6.23 8.25 7.96
C GLY A 20 -5.46 7.58 9.10
N THR A 21 -6.17 7.25 10.18
CA THR A 21 -5.66 6.43 11.28
C THR A 21 -6.53 5.18 11.45
N PRO A 22 -6.07 4.14 12.16
CA PRO A 22 -6.93 3.00 12.50
C PRO A 22 -8.24 3.45 13.16
N HIS A 23 -8.19 4.44 14.04
CA HIS A 23 -9.39 5.00 14.65
C HIS A 23 -10.35 5.67 13.64
N ASP A 24 -9.83 6.35 12.62
CA ASP A 24 -10.67 6.91 11.55
C ASP A 24 -11.28 5.79 10.69
N TRP A 25 -10.49 4.74 10.45
CA TRP A 25 -10.88 3.57 9.67
C TRP A 25 -12.03 2.78 10.32
N LEU A 26 -12.09 2.71 11.65
CA LEU A 26 -13.19 2.05 12.39
C LEU A 26 -14.52 2.80 12.34
N LYS A 27 -14.49 4.12 12.10
CA LYS A 27 -15.70 4.94 12.00
C LYS A 27 -16.38 4.80 10.64
N MET A 28 -15.66 4.30 9.64
CA MET A 28 -16.16 4.16 8.28
C MET A 28 -17.06 2.93 8.16
N SER A 29 -18.25 3.13 7.59
CA SER A 29 -19.15 2.07 7.16
C SER A 29 -18.58 1.27 5.98
N GLY A 30 -19.12 0.06 5.74
CA GLY A 30 -18.77 -0.73 4.57
C GLY A 30 -19.03 -0.01 3.23
N ARG A 31 -20.00 0.92 3.18
CA ARG A 31 -20.23 1.74 1.99
C ARG A 31 -19.11 2.76 1.77
N GLU A 32 -18.68 3.43 2.83
CA GLU A 32 -17.57 4.40 2.77
C GLU A 32 -16.26 3.71 2.43
N TRP A 33 -15.99 2.53 3.00
CA TRP A 33 -14.85 1.70 2.62
C TRP A 33 -14.90 1.28 1.15
N ARG A 34 -16.06 0.85 0.63
CA ARG A 34 -16.20 0.51 -0.80
C ARG A 34 -15.83 1.71 -1.68
N GLN A 35 -16.37 2.88 -1.37
CA GLN A 35 -16.08 4.10 -2.12
C GLN A 35 -14.59 4.48 -2.05
N ARG A 36 -13.96 4.30 -0.89
CA ARG A 36 -12.54 4.57 -0.67
C ARG A 36 -11.66 3.64 -1.49
N LEU A 37 -11.89 2.33 -1.42
CA LEU A 37 -11.11 1.34 -2.16
C LEU A 37 -11.30 1.51 -3.67
N GLU A 38 -12.52 1.76 -4.15
CA GLU A 38 -12.77 2.07 -5.56
C GLU A 38 -12.02 3.33 -6.00
N SER A 39 -12.02 4.40 -5.19
CA SER A 39 -11.31 5.64 -5.54
C SER A 39 -9.81 5.41 -5.70
N VAL A 40 -9.21 4.69 -4.75
CA VAL A 40 -7.79 4.32 -4.79
C VAL A 40 -7.48 3.43 -6.00
N ALA A 41 -8.32 2.43 -6.26
CA ALA A 41 -8.11 1.48 -7.33
C ALA A 41 -8.28 2.11 -8.72
N VAL A 42 -9.33 2.94 -8.92
CA VAL A 42 -9.53 3.71 -10.16
C VAL A 42 -8.32 4.60 -10.43
N GLY A 43 -7.87 5.35 -9.42
CA GLY A 43 -6.77 6.28 -9.61
C GLY A 43 -5.46 5.57 -9.91
N ALA A 44 -5.13 4.49 -9.19
CA ALA A 44 -3.93 3.71 -9.44
C ALA A 44 -3.95 3.00 -10.81
N ALA A 45 -5.11 2.49 -11.24
CA ALA A 45 -5.28 1.86 -12.55
C ALA A 45 -4.96 2.83 -13.70
N ALA A 46 -5.20 4.13 -13.54
CA ALA A 46 -4.84 5.14 -14.54
C ALA A 46 -3.33 5.21 -14.82
N GLY A 47 -2.50 4.85 -13.83
CA GLY A 47 -1.05 4.74 -13.95
C GLY A 47 -0.54 3.38 -14.37
N GLY A 48 -1.42 2.40 -14.63
CA GLY A 48 -1.05 1.02 -14.98
C GLY A 48 -0.75 0.10 -13.80
N ALA A 49 -0.97 0.54 -12.56
CA ALA A 49 -0.69 -0.23 -11.35
C ALA A 49 -1.35 -1.62 -11.38
N ARG A 50 -0.59 -2.64 -10.98
CA ARG A 50 -1.07 -4.01 -10.75
C ARG A 50 -1.40 -4.26 -9.28
N TRP A 51 -0.69 -3.56 -8.40
CA TRP A 51 -0.85 -3.62 -6.96
C TRP A 51 -1.16 -2.25 -6.38
N VAL A 52 -2.08 -2.21 -5.43
CA VAL A 52 -2.26 -1.03 -4.57
C VAL A 52 -2.28 -1.44 -3.12
N SER A 53 -1.40 -0.89 -2.29
CA SER A 53 -1.46 -1.11 -0.84
C SER A 53 -1.98 0.13 -0.14
N VAL A 54 -2.99 -0.03 0.71
CA VAL A 54 -3.58 1.01 1.55
C VAL A 54 -3.11 0.80 2.98
N LEU A 55 -2.40 1.79 3.53
CA LEU A 55 -1.89 1.77 4.91
C LEU A 55 -2.41 2.97 5.69
N PRO A 56 -2.60 2.85 7.01
CA PRO A 56 -2.92 3.99 7.85
C PRO A 56 -1.69 4.89 7.97
N HIS A 57 -1.88 6.19 8.19
CA HIS A 57 -0.76 7.13 8.33
C HIS A 57 0.04 6.90 9.63
N HIS A 58 -0.68 6.68 10.73
CA HIS A 58 -0.14 6.46 12.08
C HIS A 58 -1.29 6.07 13.01
N GLY A 59 -0.96 5.76 14.26
CA GLY A 59 -1.94 5.53 15.32
C GLY A 59 -1.62 4.27 16.12
N GLU A 60 -2.52 3.94 17.03
CA GLU A 60 -2.50 2.66 17.72
C GLU A 60 -3.08 1.60 16.80
N ASN A 61 -2.40 0.45 16.70
CA ASN A 61 -2.94 -0.69 15.98
C ASN A 61 -4.24 -1.16 16.62
N PHE A 62 -5.11 -1.77 15.81
CA PHE A 62 -6.34 -2.40 16.28
C PHE A 62 -6.08 -3.40 17.41
N SER A 63 -6.98 -3.36 18.41
CA SER A 63 -7.21 -4.48 19.30
C SER A 63 -7.85 -5.64 18.53
N SER A 64 -7.91 -6.83 19.14
CA SER A 64 -8.58 -7.98 18.52
C SER A 64 -10.07 -7.72 18.24
N GLU A 65 -10.74 -6.95 19.10
CA GLU A 65 -12.16 -6.57 18.91
C GLU A 65 -12.32 -5.58 17.76
N ASP A 66 -11.43 -4.58 17.67
CA ASP A 66 -11.42 -3.60 16.58
C ASP A 66 -11.18 -4.28 15.22
N GLU A 67 -10.26 -5.27 15.17
CA GLU A 67 -10.01 -6.05 13.95
C GLU A 67 -11.26 -6.77 13.46
N ASP A 68 -12.06 -7.31 14.38
CA ASP A 68 -13.29 -8.04 14.05
C ASP A 68 -14.36 -7.10 13.48
N VAL A 69 -14.51 -5.91 14.08
CA VAL A 69 -15.41 -4.84 13.58
C VAL A 69 -14.94 -4.38 12.19
N PHE A 70 -13.65 -4.06 12.06
CA PHE A 70 -13.06 -3.60 10.82
C PHE A 70 -13.19 -4.64 9.70
N ARG A 71 -12.87 -5.91 10.00
CA ARG A 71 -13.03 -7.03 9.07
C ARG A 71 -14.47 -7.14 8.59
N THR A 72 -15.44 -7.00 9.48
CA THR A 72 -16.86 -7.07 9.12
C THR A 72 -17.22 -5.96 8.15
N ALA A 73 -16.86 -4.71 8.47
CA ALA A 73 -17.09 -3.56 7.58
C ALA A 73 -16.42 -3.76 6.21
N LEU A 74 -15.19 -4.27 6.18
CA LEU A 74 -14.46 -4.55 4.96
C LEU A 74 -15.11 -5.68 4.14
N LEU A 75 -15.54 -6.78 4.75
CA LEU A 75 -16.17 -7.90 4.02
C LEU A 75 -17.50 -7.51 3.36
N GLU A 76 -18.22 -6.55 3.94
CA GLU A 76 -19.43 -5.96 3.34
C GLU A 76 -19.14 -5.14 2.07
N THR A 77 -17.89 -4.72 1.86
CA THR A 77 -17.52 -3.82 0.76
C THR A 77 -17.50 -4.53 -0.59
N THR A 78 -16.83 -5.67 -0.75
CA THR A 78 -16.42 -6.12 -2.10
C THR A 78 -16.71 -7.59 -2.39
N GLY A 79 -17.23 -8.34 -1.42
CA GLY A 79 -17.64 -9.74 -1.60
C GLY A 79 -16.49 -10.74 -1.73
N VAL A 80 -15.26 -10.30 -1.99
CA VAL A 80 -14.06 -11.14 -1.97
C VAL A 80 -12.92 -10.35 -1.34
N LEU A 81 -12.83 -10.45 0.00
CA LEU A 81 -11.60 -10.19 0.71
C LEU A 81 -11.07 -11.51 1.25
N SER A 82 -9.98 -12.02 0.67
CA SER A 82 -9.22 -13.06 1.37
C SER A 82 -8.47 -12.41 2.52
N VAL A 83 -8.65 -12.98 3.71
CA VAL A 83 -7.87 -12.63 4.89
C VAL A 83 -6.70 -13.61 4.95
N GLU A 84 -5.48 -13.10 4.88
CA GLU A 84 -4.35 -13.89 5.37
C GLU A 84 -4.41 -13.84 6.91
N SER A 85 -4.76 -14.98 7.50
CA SER A 85 -5.03 -15.10 8.95
C SER A 85 -3.86 -14.71 9.85
N SER A 86 -2.63 -14.59 9.30
CA SER A 86 -1.42 -14.24 10.04
C SER A 86 -0.97 -12.78 9.87
N SER A 87 -1.43 -12.04 8.85
CA SER A 87 -0.79 -10.77 8.44
C SER A 87 -1.64 -9.50 8.63
N ARG A 88 -2.87 -9.59 9.17
CA ARG A 88 -3.81 -8.44 9.32
C ARG A 88 -4.01 -7.67 7.99
N ARG A 89 -3.93 -8.40 6.88
CA ARG A 89 -4.07 -7.88 5.52
C ARG A 89 -5.35 -8.41 4.88
N PHE A 90 -6.00 -7.54 4.13
CA PHE A 90 -7.21 -7.85 3.37
C PHE A 90 -6.94 -7.60 1.90
N MET A 91 -7.36 -8.53 1.04
CA MET A 91 -7.11 -8.43 -0.40
C MET A 91 -8.39 -8.33 -1.19
N TRP A 92 -8.56 -7.24 -1.94
CA TRP A 92 -9.63 -7.11 -2.91
C TRP A 92 -9.08 -7.18 -4.34
N LYS A 93 -9.42 -8.25 -5.06
CA LYS A 93 -9.16 -8.33 -6.50
C LYS A 93 -10.26 -7.53 -7.23
N ARG A 94 -9.92 -6.35 -7.74
CA ARG A 94 -10.87 -5.48 -8.47
C ARG A 94 -11.20 -6.04 -9.84
N ASP A 95 -10.16 -6.46 -10.57
CA ASP A 95 -10.23 -7.13 -11.87
C ASP A 95 -9.02 -8.04 -12.07
N ASP A 96 -8.82 -8.59 -13.28
CA ASP A 96 -7.70 -9.51 -13.56
C ASP A 96 -6.32 -8.86 -13.54
N ARG A 97 -6.23 -7.52 -13.53
CA ARG A 97 -4.99 -6.76 -13.55
C ARG A 97 -4.66 -6.13 -12.21
N LEU A 98 -5.67 -5.66 -11.47
CA LEU A 98 -5.46 -4.88 -10.25
C LEU A 98 -5.96 -5.56 -8.98
N THR A 99 -5.06 -5.67 -8.01
CA THR A 99 -5.38 -6.09 -6.64
C THR A 99 -5.07 -4.99 -5.63
N VAL A 100 -6.03 -4.73 -4.75
CA VAL A 100 -5.90 -3.81 -3.62
C VAL A 100 -5.65 -4.58 -2.34
N ILE A 101 -4.66 -4.17 -1.58
CA ILE A 101 -4.27 -4.70 -0.27
C ILE A 101 -4.60 -3.62 0.76
N VAL A 102 -5.28 -3.98 1.83
CA VAL A 102 -5.46 -3.11 3.00
C VAL A 102 -4.67 -3.70 4.15
N ASP A 103 -3.66 -2.98 4.63
CA ASP A 103 -2.80 -3.40 5.74
C ASP A 103 -3.07 -2.50 6.95
N CYS A 104 -3.57 -3.10 8.04
CA CYS A 104 -4.00 -2.36 9.22
C CYS A 104 -2.85 -1.97 10.17
N ASN A 105 -1.60 -2.31 9.86
CA ASN A 105 -0.47 -2.00 10.71
C ASN A 105 -0.05 -0.52 10.56
N ALA A 106 -0.30 0.26 11.60
CA ALA A 106 0.09 1.66 11.73
C ALA A 106 1.54 1.90 12.16
N ASP A 107 2.29 0.83 12.43
CA ASP A 107 3.72 0.88 12.72
C ASP A 107 4.48 -0.12 11.83
N GLY A 108 5.24 0.42 10.87
CA GLY A 108 6.02 -0.37 9.92
C GLY A 108 7.20 -1.10 10.56
N ARG A 109 7.74 -0.60 11.68
CA ARG A 109 8.83 -1.27 12.40
C ARG A 109 8.30 -2.49 13.14
N MET A 110 7.14 -2.35 13.78
CA MET A 110 6.44 -3.48 14.36
C MET A 110 6.08 -4.51 13.30
N ARG A 111 5.53 -4.07 12.16
CA ARG A 111 5.22 -4.95 11.03
C ARG A 111 6.45 -5.73 10.57
N PHE A 112 7.57 -5.05 10.36
CA PHE A 112 8.83 -5.69 9.99
C PHE A 112 9.29 -6.73 11.02
N ALA A 113 9.30 -6.38 12.30
CA ALA A 113 9.70 -7.31 13.38
C ALA A 113 8.80 -8.56 13.42
N HIS A 114 7.48 -8.40 13.26
CA HIS A 114 6.55 -9.51 13.18
C HIS A 114 6.77 -10.37 11.92
N THR A 115 7.07 -9.78 10.77
CA THR A 115 7.39 -10.51 9.55
C THR A 115 8.62 -11.42 9.75
N ILE A 116 9.69 -10.90 10.35
CA ILE A 116 10.89 -11.70 10.66
C ILE A 116 10.57 -12.84 11.63
N GLU A 117 9.79 -12.58 12.67
CA GLU A 117 9.37 -13.63 13.61
C GLU A 117 8.48 -14.69 12.94
N ASN A 118 7.63 -14.29 12.00
CA ASN A 118 6.79 -15.22 11.23
C ASN A 118 7.63 -16.09 10.29
N LEU A 119 8.63 -15.53 9.60
CA LEU A 119 9.58 -16.31 8.79
C LEU A 119 10.32 -17.34 9.65
N ARG A 120 10.79 -16.93 10.83
CA ARG A 120 11.43 -17.83 11.79
C ARG A 120 10.49 -18.96 12.24
N LYS A 121 9.24 -18.66 12.58
CA LYS A 121 8.22 -19.66 12.97
C LYS A 121 7.85 -20.60 11.82
N ALA A 122 7.90 -20.12 10.58
CA ALA A 122 7.72 -20.92 9.38
C ALA A 122 8.92 -21.84 9.07
N GLY A 123 10.01 -21.76 9.87
CA GLY A 123 11.18 -22.60 9.70
C GLY A 123 12.14 -22.12 8.61
N VAL A 124 12.05 -20.85 8.19
CA VAL A 124 13.00 -20.25 7.25
C VAL A 124 14.37 -20.16 7.93
N ASP A 125 15.38 -20.72 7.28
CA ASP A 125 16.74 -20.72 7.81
C ASP A 125 17.37 -19.33 7.67
N ALA A 126 18.12 -18.90 8.69
CA ALA A 126 18.75 -17.59 8.70
C ALA A 126 19.72 -17.38 7.53
N SER A 127 20.37 -18.44 7.03
CA SER A 127 21.27 -18.38 5.88
C SER A 127 20.56 -18.25 4.53
N SER A 128 19.26 -18.55 4.49
CA SER A 128 18.41 -18.34 3.30
C SER A 128 17.77 -16.96 3.24
N LEU A 129 17.88 -16.15 4.30
CA LEU A 129 17.34 -14.80 4.31
C LEU A 129 18.17 -13.88 3.42
N THR A 130 17.50 -13.33 2.42
CA THR A 130 18.02 -12.30 1.51
C THR A 130 17.13 -11.06 1.55
N GLU A 131 17.63 -9.91 1.07
CA GLU A 131 16.82 -8.69 0.90
C GLU A 131 15.55 -8.97 0.08
N GLU A 132 15.66 -9.78 -0.97
CA GLU A 132 14.54 -10.19 -1.83
C GLU A 132 13.50 -11.02 -1.06
N SER A 133 13.92 -12.08 -0.36
CA SER A 133 12.98 -12.92 0.42
C SER A 133 12.29 -12.14 1.55
N ILE A 134 12.97 -11.17 2.14
CA ILE A 134 12.40 -10.29 3.16
C ILE A 134 11.42 -9.32 2.52
N SER A 135 11.76 -8.76 1.35
CA SER A 135 10.87 -7.87 0.59
C SER A 135 9.57 -8.58 0.23
N GLU A 136 9.66 -9.79 -0.32
CA GLU A 136 8.50 -10.63 -0.63
C GLU A 136 7.62 -10.84 0.61
N ALA A 137 8.22 -11.17 1.76
CA ALA A 137 7.46 -11.39 2.99
C ALA A 137 6.86 -10.10 3.58
N VAL A 138 7.56 -8.96 3.48
CA VAL A 138 7.08 -7.67 3.98
C VAL A 138 5.98 -7.13 3.09
N LEU A 139 6.09 -7.24 1.77
CA LEU A 139 5.14 -6.68 0.81
C LEU A 139 3.99 -7.62 0.45
N ALA A 140 4.09 -8.90 0.80
CA ALA A 140 3.08 -9.91 0.52
C ALA A 140 1.66 -9.41 0.82
N PRO A 141 0.69 -9.62 -0.08
CA PRO A 141 0.77 -10.44 -1.29
C PRO A 141 1.33 -9.69 -2.52
N ALA A 142 1.68 -8.40 -2.41
CA ALA A 142 2.24 -7.69 -3.56
C ALA A 142 3.57 -8.33 -3.96
N THR A 143 3.70 -8.62 -5.25
CA THR A 143 4.89 -9.25 -5.83
C THR A 143 5.82 -8.22 -6.49
N ALA A 144 5.66 -6.94 -6.15
CA ALA A 144 6.44 -5.85 -6.70
C ALA A 144 6.72 -4.80 -5.61
N GLU A 145 7.91 -4.21 -5.67
CA GLU A 145 8.31 -3.07 -4.84
C GLU A 145 7.44 -1.85 -5.16
N ALA A 146 7.26 -0.98 -4.16
CA ALA A 146 6.50 0.25 -4.35
C ALA A 146 7.24 1.21 -5.30
N ASP A 147 6.60 1.61 -6.39
CA ASP A 147 7.12 2.64 -7.29
C ASP A 147 6.78 4.05 -6.78
N LEU A 148 5.56 4.21 -6.26
CA LEU A 148 5.01 5.47 -5.80
C LEU A 148 4.28 5.28 -4.47
N VAL A 149 4.64 6.12 -3.50
CA VAL A 149 3.91 6.30 -2.24
C VAL A 149 3.17 7.64 -2.28
N VAL A 150 1.85 7.59 -2.22
CA VAL A 150 0.96 8.74 -2.09
C VAL A 150 0.56 8.89 -0.62
N VAL A 151 0.99 9.98 0.01
CA VAL A 151 0.66 10.29 1.40
C VAL A 151 -0.47 11.31 1.44
N ILE A 152 -1.62 10.90 1.97
CA ILE A 152 -2.82 11.71 2.16
C ILE A 152 -2.84 12.24 3.59
N GLY A 153 -2.84 13.57 3.72
CA GLY A 153 -2.85 14.28 5.00
C GLY A 153 -1.72 15.32 5.09
N PRO A 154 -1.55 15.92 6.27
CA PRO A 154 -0.55 16.95 6.48
C PRO A 154 0.87 16.46 6.09
N PRO A 155 1.66 17.23 5.32
CA PRO A 155 3.01 16.86 4.93
C PRO A 155 4.04 17.16 6.05
N ASP A 156 3.66 16.98 7.31
CA ASP A 156 4.50 17.33 8.48
C ASP A 156 5.47 16.20 8.85
N ARG A 157 5.13 14.94 8.52
CA ARG A 157 5.94 13.78 8.86
C ARG A 157 5.74 12.62 7.89
N ILE A 158 6.76 11.78 7.79
CA ILE A 158 6.65 10.48 7.14
C ILE A 158 5.69 9.59 7.96
N PRO A 159 4.73 8.91 7.32
CA PRO A 159 3.86 7.94 7.99
C PRO A 159 4.62 6.87 8.77
N LYS A 160 4.17 6.57 10.00
CA LYS A 160 4.80 5.55 10.85
C LYS A 160 4.64 4.13 10.31
N SER A 161 3.62 3.93 9.48
CA SER A 161 3.33 2.66 8.83
C SER A 161 4.32 2.32 7.71
N LEU A 162 5.13 3.27 7.25
CA LEU A 162 6.07 3.08 6.15
C LEU A 162 7.49 2.89 6.65
N ILE A 163 8.13 1.78 6.29
CA ILE A 163 9.55 1.53 6.57
C ILE A 163 10.22 0.90 5.37
N TRP A 164 9.76 -0.29 4.96
CA TRP A 164 10.35 -1.03 3.83
C TRP A 164 9.96 -0.39 2.50
N GLU A 165 8.71 0.04 2.39
CA GLU A 165 8.10 0.61 1.19
C GLU A 165 8.79 1.90 0.72
N LEU A 166 9.58 2.54 1.57
CA LEU A 166 10.30 3.79 1.28
C LEU A 166 11.68 3.57 0.65
N ALA A 167 12.16 2.34 0.54
CA ALA A 167 13.54 2.07 0.14
C ALA A 167 13.88 2.65 -1.25
N TYR A 168 12.96 2.52 -2.20
CA TYR A 168 13.16 2.94 -3.60
C TYR A 168 11.96 3.66 -4.23
N SER A 169 10.89 3.93 -3.46
CA SER A 169 9.69 4.59 -3.96
C SER A 169 9.85 6.11 -4.04
N GLU A 170 9.17 6.71 -5.02
CA GLU A 170 8.92 8.15 -5.02
C GLU A 170 7.82 8.52 -4.02
N LEU A 171 7.88 9.75 -3.51
CA LEU A 171 6.89 10.28 -2.56
C LEU A 171 6.12 11.46 -3.17
N VAL A 172 4.80 11.40 -3.06
CA VAL A 172 3.89 12.52 -3.32
C VAL A 172 3.00 12.74 -2.10
N PHE A 173 3.01 13.95 -1.58
CA PHE A 173 2.15 14.35 -0.45
C PHE A 173 0.97 15.16 -0.98
N LEU A 174 -0.23 14.81 -0.53
CA LEU A 174 -1.46 15.54 -0.81
C LEU A 174 -2.06 16.02 0.52
N ASP A 175 -2.03 17.34 0.72
CA ASP A 175 -2.57 18.01 1.90
C ASP A 175 -4.10 18.11 1.81
N ILE A 176 -4.75 16.95 1.91
CA ILE A 176 -6.20 16.78 1.95
C ILE A 176 -6.56 15.82 3.07
N HIS A 177 -7.80 15.90 3.56
CA HIS A 177 -8.28 14.95 4.54
C HIS A 177 -8.51 13.57 3.92
N TRP A 178 -8.32 12.51 4.71
CA TRP A 178 -8.49 11.13 4.26
C TRP A 178 -9.91 10.89 3.72
N GLU A 179 -10.91 11.42 4.41
CA GLU A 179 -12.33 11.36 4.05
C GLU A 179 -12.64 12.06 2.71
N ASP A 180 -11.86 13.06 2.31
CA ASP A 180 -12.09 13.86 1.10
C ASP A 180 -11.37 13.31 -0.14
N MET A 181 -10.50 12.30 0.02
CA MET A 181 -9.76 11.75 -1.11
C MET A 181 -10.71 11.10 -2.14
N ILE A 182 -10.39 11.23 -3.42
CA ILE A 182 -11.14 10.68 -4.55
C ILE A 182 -10.13 10.23 -5.62
N SER A 183 -10.56 9.49 -6.64
CA SER A 183 -9.64 8.93 -7.65
C SER A 183 -8.76 9.98 -8.32
N SER A 184 -9.32 11.15 -8.66
CA SER A 184 -8.59 12.23 -9.32
C SER A 184 -7.42 12.77 -8.50
N HIS A 185 -7.46 12.66 -7.17
CA HIS A 185 -6.31 13.01 -6.32
C HIS A 185 -5.16 12.00 -6.50
N ILE A 186 -5.46 10.71 -6.62
CA ILE A 186 -4.45 9.68 -6.88
C ILE A 186 -3.92 9.78 -8.31
N GLU A 187 -4.79 10.06 -9.29
CA GLU A 187 -4.40 10.34 -10.68
C GLU A 187 -3.43 11.53 -10.76
N LEU A 188 -3.71 12.61 -10.01
CA LEU A 188 -2.82 13.77 -9.93
C LEU A 188 -1.44 13.41 -9.37
N ALA A 189 -1.37 12.54 -8.35
CA ALA A 189 -0.11 12.09 -7.79
C ALA A 189 0.71 11.26 -8.78
N ILE A 190 0.04 10.39 -9.55
CA ILE A 190 0.65 9.60 -10.61
C ILE A 190 1.16 10.49 -11.75
N ASP A 191 0.39 11.51 -12.13
CA ASP A 191 0.81 12.50 -13.11
C ASP A 191 2.07 13.25 -12.66
N ASP A 192 2.17 13.62 -11.38
CA ASP A 192 3.37 14.25 -10.83
C ASP A 192 4.59 13.31 -10.89
N PHE A 193 4.40 12.05 -10.49
CA PHE A 193 5.42 10.99 -10.63
C PHE A 193 5.93 10.86 -12.07
N ASN A 194 5.01 10.80 -13.03
CA ASN A 194 5.31 10.66 -14.45
C ASN A 194 6.09 11.87 -15.00
N ARG A 195 5.78 13.09 -14.53
CA ARG A 195 6.52 14.30 -14.93
C ARG A 195 7.97 14.30 -14.43
N ARG A 196 8.22 13.79 -13.23
CA ARG A 196 9.59 13.66 -12.67
C ARG A 196 10.42 12.68 -13.48
N HIS A 197 9.82 11.56 -13.89
CA HIS A 197 10.48 10.52 -14.68
C HIS A 197 10.71 10.88 -16.15
N ARG A 198 10.00 11.85 -16.75
CA ARG A 198 10.22 12.26 -18.15
C ARG A 198 11.45 13.16 -18.38
N ARG A 199 12.25 13.48 -17.37
CA ARG A 199 13.56 14.17 -17.53
C ARG A 199 14.70 13.23 -17.93
N PHE A 200 14.42 12.15 -18.66
CA PHE A 200 15.44 11.36 -19.32
C PHE A 200 16.12 12.19 -20.41
N GLY A 201 17.23 12.84 -20.06
CA GLY A 201 18.39 13.00 -20.95
C GLY A 201 18.14 13.50 -22.37
N GLY A 202 17.16 14.38 -22.58
CA GLY A 202 17.13 15.21 -23.78
C GLY A 202 18.34 16.13 -23.72
N LEU A 203 19.45 15.71 -24.31
CA LEU A 203 20.37 16.66 -24.90
C LEU A 203 19.51 17.47 -25.86
N ASP A 204 19.21 18.72 -25.50
CA ASP A 204 18.94 19.73 -26.49
C ASP A 204 20.15 19.70 -27.45
N SER A 205 19.95 19.14 -28.64
CA SER A 205 20.83 19.23 -29.79
C SER A 205 20.02 19.80 -30.94
#